data_AF-A0A7C2QD04-F1
#
_entry.id   AF-A0A7C2QD04-F1
#
_cell.length_a   1.000
_cell.length_b   1.000
_cell.length_c   1.000
_cell.angle_alpha   90.00
_cell.angle_beta   90.00
_cell.angle_gamma   90.00
#
_symmetry.space_group_name_H-M   'P 1'
#
loop_
_entity.id
_entity.type
_entity.pdbx_description
1 polymer ?
#
loop_
_entity_poly.entity_id
_entity_poly.type
_entity_poly.pdbx_seq_one_letter_code
_entity_poly.pdbx_strand_id
1 'polypeptide(L)'
;MSDAGVRFRRGVLAVGVMGVLATADVASQGQRQETSEPITIQQQGSFAVGGKVLGDPARRSLSCDHGYVDYQIPVNPRRVNLVMWHSAAATTWLNRWDGGEGF
;
A
#
# COMPACT_ATOMS: atom_id res chain seq x y z
N MET A 1 47.35 -77.41 -7.49
CA MET A 1 46.21 -76.58 -7.05
C MET A 1 46.59 -75.11 -7.18
N SER A 2 45.77 -74.36 -7.93
CA SER A 2 45.59 -72.91 -8.09
C SER A 2 46.82 -71.98 -7.95
N ASP A 3 47.37 -71.39 -9.00
CA ASP A 3 46.84 -70.39 -9.97
C ASP A 3 47.00 -68.94 -9.49
N ALA A 4 47.55 -68.12 -10.39
CA ALA A 4 48.07 -66.77 -10.18
C ALA A 4 46.98 -65.69 -10.37
N GLY A 5 47.15 -64.52 -9.76
CA GLY A 5 46.23 -63.41 -10.00
C GLY A 5 46.63 -62.08 -9.35
N VAL A 6 47.47 -61.31 -10.04
CA VAL A 6 47.66 -59.86 -9.82
C VAL A 6 46.38 -59.11 -10.19
N ARG A 7 45.78 -58.28 -9.33
CA ARG A 7 44.88 -57.16 -9.76
C ARG A 7 44.89 -55.94 -8.81
N PHE A 8 45.69 -54.95 -9.22
CA PHE A 8 45.34 -53.54 -9.44
C PHE A 8 44.32 -52.85 -8.50
N ARG A 9 44.83 -51.90 -7.69
CA ARG A 9 44.05 -50.91 -6.93
C ARG A 9 43.32 -49.98 -7.92
N ARG A 10 41.99 -49.96 -7.91
CA ARG A 10 41.18 -48.92 -8.56
C ARG A 10 40.55 -48.03 -7.50
N GLY A 11 41.07 -46.82 -7.39
CA GLY A 11 40.38 -45.72 -6.73
C GLY A 11 39.17 -45.30 -7.57
N VAL A 12 38.06 -45.02 -6.89
CA VAL A 12 36.94 -44.27 -7.45
C VAL A 12 36.63 -43.18 -6.44
N LEU A 13 37.12 -41.97 -6.72
CA LEU A 13 36.69 -40.74 -6.07
C LEU A 13 35.31 -40.40 -6.64
N ALA A 14 34.26 -40.63 -5.85
CA ALA A 14 32.93 -40.12 -6.15
C ALA A 14 32.86 -38.65 -5.69
N VAL A 15 33.10 -37.72 -6.60
CA VAL A 15 32.81 -36.29 -6.38
C VAL A 15 31.31 -36.10 -6.59
N GLY A 16 30.57 -36.03 -5.50
CA GLY A 16 29.16 -35.63 -5.52
C GLY A 16 29.05 -34.12 -5.78
N VAL A 17 28.56 -33.73 -6.96
CA VAL A 17 28.18 -32.35 -7.24
C VAL A 17 26.82 -32.10 -6.58
N MET A 18 26.84 -31.52 -5.38
CA MET A 18 25.65 -31.04 -4.69
C MET A 18 25.36 -29.62 -5.20
N GLY A 19 24.45 -29.50 -6.18
CA GLY A 19 23.97 -28.22 -6.69
C GLY A 19 23.11 -27.51 -5.64
N VAL A 20 23.65 -26.45 -5.04
CA VAL A 20 22.90 -25.57 -4.13
C VAL A 20 22.04 -24.63 -4.97
N LEU A 21 20.73 -24.88 -5.01
CA LEU A 21 19.73 -23.94 -5.51
C LEU A 21 19.57 -22.82 -4.48
N ALA A 22 20.20 -21.66 -4.72
CA ALA A 22 19.98 -20.46 -3.93
C ALA A 22 18.63 -19.83 -4.32
N THR A 23 17.58 -20.12 -3.56
CA THR A 23 16.35 -19.34 -3.56
C THR A 23 16.66 -17.99 -2.91
N ALA A 24 16.71 -16.92 -3.69
CA ALA A 24 16.73 -15.58 -3.12
C ALA A 24 15.34 -15.29 -2.54
N ASP A 25 15.20 -15.42 -1.21
CA ASP A 25 14.05 -14.89 -0.50
C ASP A 25 14.07 -13.36 -0.63
N VAL A 26 13.23 -12.81 -1.51
CA VAL A 26 12.90 -11.38 -1.49
C VAL A 26 12.09 -11.15 -0.23
N ALA A 27 12.76 -10.72 0.84
CA ALA A 27 12.09 -10.25 2.04
C ALA A 27 11.25 -9.02 1.67
N SER A 28 9.93 -9.20 1.59
CA SER A 28 8.97 -8.11 1.59
C SER A 28 9.20 -7.27 2.84
N GLN A 29 9.78 -6.08 2.67
CA GLN A 29 9.88 -5.09 3.75
C GLN A 29 8.50 -4.45 3.95
N GLY A 30 7.54 -5.22 4.48
CA GLY A 30 6.36 -4.65 5.10
C GLY A 30 6.83 -3.72 6.20
N GLN A 31 6.68 -2.41 5.99
CA GLN A 31 7.03 -1.41 6.99
C GLN A 31 6.31 -1.78 8.29
N ARG A 32 7.06 -1.98 9.38
CA ARG A 32 6.46 -2.13 10.71
C ARG A 32 5.64 -0.86 10.95
N GLN A 33 4.33 -1.01 11.02
CA GLN A 33 3.46 0.04 11.48
C GLN A 33 3.79 0.23 12.96
N GLU A 34 4.54 1.28 13.27
CA GLU A 34 4.69 1.69 14.66
C GLU A 34 3.29 1.97 15.19
N THR A 35 2.96 1.38 16.34
CA THR A 35 1.65 1.56 16.96
C THR A 35 1.56 2.99 17.48
N SER A 36 1.16 3.92 16.61
CA SER A 36 0.82 5.27 16.99
C SER A 36 -0.46 5.27 17.83
N GLU A 37 -0.57 6.22 18.76
CA GLU A 37 -1.83 6.41 19.48
C GLU A 37 -2.96 6.73 18.48
N PRO A 38 -4.18 6.22 18.70
CA PRO A 38 -5.30 6.49 17.80
C PRO A 38 -5.59 7.99 17.67
N ILE A 39 -5.85 8.45 16.45
CA ILE A 39 -6.34 9.81 16.21
C ILE A 39 -7.77 9.90 16.73
N THR A 40 -8.01 10.75 17.74
CA THR A 40 -9.36 10.97 18.28
C THR A 40 -10.06 12.09 17.52
N ILE A 41 -11.10 11.72 16.77
CA ILE A 41 -11.90 12.62 15.93
C ILE A 41 -13.17 13.03 16.68
N GLN A 42 -13.40 14.34 16.79
CA GLN A 42 -14.63 14.89 17.35
C GLN A 42 -15.78 14.84 16.33
N GLN A 43 -15.48 15.17 15.08
CA GLN A 43 -16.46 15.19 14.00
C GLN A 43 -15.81 14.83 12.68
N GLN A 44 -16.50 14.04 11.86
CA GLN A 44 -16.12 13.76 10.49
C GLN A 44 -17.35 13.67 9.61
N GLY A 45 -17.16 13.82 8.32
CA GLY A 45 -18.20 13.61 7.34
C GLY A 45 -17.81 14.16 5.99
N SER A 46 -18.81 14.38 5.16
CA SER A 46 -18.62 14.90 3.83
C SER A 46 -19.81 15.70 3.33
N PHE A 47 -19.56 16.56 2.37
CA PHE A 47 -20.60 17.35 1.71
C PHE A 47 -20.17 17.79 0.31
N ALA A 48 -21.17 18.08 -0.54
CA ALA A 48 -20.96 18.73 -1.82
C ALA A 48 -20.91 20.25 -1.66
N VAL A 49 -20.04 20.93 -2.43
CA VAL A 49 -19.85 22.38 -2.35
C VAL A 49 -19.87 23.03 -3.73
N GLY A 50 -20.51 24.19 -3.82
CA GLY A 50 -20.61 24.94 -5.07
C GLY A 50 -21.48 24.26 -6.11
N GLY A 51 -21.07 24.35 -7.37
CA GLY A 51 -21.81 23.80 -8.51
C GLY A 51 -22.88 24.73 -9.07
N LYS A 52 -23.55 24.21 -10.11
CA LYS A 52 -24.59 24.90 -10.86
C LYS A 52 -25.79 24.01 -11.03
N VAL A 53 -26.98 24.60 -10.90
CA VAL A 53 -28.25 23.93 -11.21
C VAL A 53 -28.67 24.33 -12.62
N LEU A 54 -28.88 23.35 -13.48
CA LEU A 54 -29.38 23.50 -14.84
C LEU A 54 -30.84 23.04 -14.92
N GLY A 55 -31.64 23.67 -15.77
CA GLY A 55 -33.05 23.33 -15.97
C GLY A 55 -34.01 24.14 -15.11
N ASP A 56 -35.26 23.66 -15.02
CA ASP A 56 -36.33 24.30 -14.25
C ASP A 56 -36.44 23.61 -12.87
N PRO A 57 -36.11 24.29 -11.76
CA PRO A 57 -36.18 23.73 -10.41
C PRO A 57 -37.56 23.19 -10.02
N ALA A 58 -38.65 23.72 -10.60
CA ALA A 58 -40.01 23.32 -10.27
C ALA A 58 -40.48 22.07 -11.05
N ARG A 59 -39.72 21.64 -12.06
CA ARG A 59 -40.12 20.53 -12.95
C ARG A 59 -39.05 19.46 -13.03
N ARG A 60 -37.86 19.85 -13.48
CA ARG A 60 -36.71 18.97 -13.67
C ARG A 60 -35.44 19.82 -13.74
N SER A 61 -34.56 19.59 -12.78
CA SER A 61 -33.25 20.21 -12.72
C SER A 61 -32.15 19.16 -12.57
N LEU A 62 -30.92 19.57 -12.91
CA LEU A 62 -29.70 18.79 -12.76
C LEU A 62 -28.67 19.62 -12.01
N SER A 63 -28.03 19.04 -10.98
CA SER A 63 -26.95 19.67 -10.23
C SER A 63 -25.59 19.19 -10.74
N CYS A 64 -24.80 20.09 -11.32
CA CYS A 64 -23.49 19.83 -11.93
C CYS A 64 -22.38 20.67 -11.29
N ASP A 65 -21.13 20.41 -11.66
CA ASP A 65 -19.94 21.20 -11.33
C ASP A 65 -19.70 21.42 -9.81
N HIS A 66 -20.28 20.58 -8.95
CA HIS A 66 -20.03 20.64 -7.52
C HIS A 66 -18.71 19.95 -7.19
N GLY A 67 -17.99 20.53 -6.22
CA GLY A 67 -16.90 19.84 -5.54
C GLY A 67 -17.45 18.88 -4.50
N TYR A 68 -16.63 17.91 -4.11
CA TYR A 68 -16.89 17.02 -2.98
C TYR A 68 -15.79 17.23 -1.95
N VAL A 69 -16.17 17.30 -0.68
CA VAL A 69 -15.26 17.52 0.44
C VAL A 69 -15.50 16.44 1.47
N ASP A 70 -14.43 15.74 1.85
CA ASP A 70 -14.36 14.99 3.09
C ASP A 70 -13.65 15.85 4.15
N TYR A 71 -14.11 15.80 5.40
CA TYR A 71 -13.49 16.55 6.50
C TYR A 71 -13.39 15.72 7.77
N GLN A 72 -12.35 16.03 8.56
CA GLN A 72 -12.10 15.46 9.88
C GLN A 72 -11.67 16.58 10.84
N ILE A 73 -12.34 16.68 11.99
CA ILE A 73 -12.08 17.67 13.04
C ILE A 73 -11.61 16.90 14.30
N PRO A 74 -10.37 17.10 14.76
CA PRO A 74 -9.87 16.44 15.97
C PRO A 74 -10.48 17.07 17.23
N VAL A 75 -10.42 16.36 18.36
CA VAL A 75 -10.91 16.86 19.67
C VAL A 75 -10.23 18.14 20.16
N ASN A 76 -9.01 18.43 19.69
CA ASN A 76 -8.28 19.65 19.99
C ASN A 76 -7.86 20.35 18.69
N PRO A 77 -8.80 21.02 17.98
CA PRO A 77 -8.51 21.64 16.70
C PRO A 77 -7.65 22.89 16.86
N ARG A 78 -6.76 23.14 15.89
CA ARG A 78 -6.03 24.41 15.80
C ARG A 78 -6.97 25.51 15.32
N ARG A 79 -6.57 26.77 15.53
CA ARG A 79 -7.35 27.95 15.05
C ARG A 79 -7.44 28.05 13.52
N VAL A 80 -6.55 27.39 12.79
CA VAL A 80 -6.45 27.46 11.32
C VAL A 80 -6.71 26.07 10.77
N ASN A 81 -7.61 26.00 9.80
CA ASN A 81 -7.96 24.77 9.10
C ASN A 81 -6.99 24.51 7.94
N LEU A 82 -6.74 23.24 7.63
CA LEU A 82 -6.02 22.81 6.44
C LEU A 82 -7.01 22.42 5.35
N VAL A 83 -6.82 22.96 4.14
CA VAL A 83 -7.59 22.59 2.95
C VAL A 83 -6.65 21.93 1.97
N MET A 84 -6.90 20.66 1.67
CA MET A 84 -6.06 19.86 0.79
C MET A 84 -6.73 19.76 -0.58
N TRP A 85 -6.21 20.50 -1.55
CA TRP A 85 -6.74 20.54 -2.90
C TRP A 85 -5.93 19.61 -3.80
N HIS A 86 -6.61 18.65 -4.43
CA HIS A 86 -5.96 17.73 -5.35
C HIS A 86 -6.01 18.24 -6.79
N SER A 87 -5.17 17.67 -7.65
CA SER A 87 -5.29 17.80 -9.11
C SER A 87 -5.96 16.53 -9.64
N ALA A 88 -5.17 15.58 -10.15
CA ALA A 88 -5.68 14.43 -10.89
C ALA A 88 -6.52 13.42 -10.08
N ALA A 89 -6.35 13.32 -8.75
CA ALA A 89 -7.02 12.28 -7.96
C ALA A 89 -7.48 12.78 -6.59
N ALA A 90 -8.75 12.51 -6.25
CA ALA A 90 -9.31 12.84 -4.93
C ALA A 90 -8.59 12.16 -3.76
N THR A 91 -7.91 11.04 -4.03
CA THR A 91 -7.21 10.23 -3.03
C THR A 91 -5.75 10.62 -2.82
N THR A 92 -5.26 11.69 -3.47
CA THR A 92 -3.83 12.10 -3.42
C THR A 92 -3.31 12.30 -2.00
N TRP A 93 -4.16 12.71 -1.07
CA TRP A 93 -3.80 13.03 0.32
C TRP A 93 -4.15 11.92 1.32
N LEU A 94 -4.78 10.85 0.86
CA LEU A 94 -5.09 9.70 1.71
C LEU A 94 -3.84 8.82 1.88
N ASN A 95 -4.02 7.58 2.31
CA ASN A 95 -2.95 6.60 2.44
C ASN A 95 -2.10 6.55 1.17
N ARG A 96 -0.79 6.45 1.36
CA ARG A 96 0.14 6.20 0.26
C ARG A 96 -0.10 4.83 -0.37
N TRP A 97 0.36 4.66 -1.61
CA TRP A 97 0.10 3.48 -2.44
C TRP A 97 0.71 2.17 -1.90
N ASP A 98 1.77 2.27 -1.11
CA ASP A 98 2.43 1.19 -0.37
C ASP A 98 1.76 0.89 0.99
N GLY A 99 0.61 1.51 1.28
CA GLY A 99 -0.20 1.23 2.47
C GLY A 99 0.26 1.92 3.75
N GLY A 100 1.30 2.74 3.70
CA GLY A 100 1.68 3.60 4.82
C GLY A 100 0.75 4.79 5.02
N GLU A 101 1.10 5.63 6.01
CA GLU A 101 0.38 6.86 6.33
C GLU A 101 0.37 7.84 5.15
N GLY A 102 -0.78 8.50 5.00
CA GLY A 102 -1.02 9.63 4.10
C GLY A 102 -0.51 10.96 4.65
N PHE A 103 -1.13 12.06 4.21
CA PHE A 103 -0.78 13.41 4.64
C PHE A 103 -1.92 14.07 5.42
#